data_AF-E8JZ90-F1
#
_entry.id   AF-E8JZ90-F1
#
_cell.length_a   1.000
_cell.length_b   1.000
_cell.length_c   1.000
_cell.angle_alpha   90.00
_cell.angle_beta   90.00
_cell.angle_gamma   90.00
#
_symmetry.space_group_name_H-M   'P 1'
#
loop_
_entity.id
_entity.type
_entity.pdbx_description
1 polymer ?
#
loop_
_entity_poly.entity_id
_entity_poly.type
_entity_poly.pdbx_seq_one_letter_code
_entity_poly.pdbx_strand_id
1 'polypeptide(L)'
;MTYKMYIMNFQSAHFGAGTLDSSKMTFAADRLFSALAIEAKKMGKMEEFVSLAGQDEFVLTDAFPYKSGPFLPKPIGFPKFDQPDLTTDVKEVRRQAKMAKKLQFIPLDKFDSYVNGTLFEDAEHAVTNIITKNQPHVDGHLYQVSTVRFADQSALYVIATESDLLNQLMTSLQYTGIGGKRSSGYGRFDLTITDIPDALKNRLTKVHQGPVMTLATSLPVEKELEYAMETGSYLLSKSSGFAFSTETNENYRKQDLYKFASGSTFSETFTGHIVDVRPLDFPHEVLNYAKPLFFNMEVER
;
A
#
# COMPACT_ATOMS: atom_id res chain seq x y z
N MET A 1 19.49 -0.59 11.20
CA MET A 1 18.24 0.04 11.68
C MET A 1 17.20 -1.05 11.89
N THR A 2 16.22 -0.84 12.77
CA THR A 2 15.21 -1.85 13.09
C THR A 2 13.90 -1.51 12.37
N TYR A 3 13.23 -2.52 11.81
CA TYR A 3 11.89 -2.33 11.27
C TYR A 3 10.85 -2.39 12.39
N LYS A 4 9.85 -1.50 12.32
CA LYS A 4 8.68 -1.49 13.20
C LYS A 4 7.41 -1.59 12.39
N MET A 5 6.35 -2.02 13.07
CA MET A 5 4.99 -2.02 12.55
C MET A 5 4.26 -0.78 13.07
N TYR A 6 3.81 0.08 12.17
CA TYR A 6 3.01 1.27 12.48
C TYR A 6 1.55 0.97 12.18
N ILE A 7 0.79 0.70 13.23
CA ILE A 7 -0.62 0.35 13.18
C ILE A 7 -1.45 1.62 13.33
N MET A 8 -2.33 1.86 12.36
CA MET A 8 -3.18 3.03 12.23
C MET A 8 -4.63 2.57 12.33
N ASN A 9 -5.27 2.89 13.46
CA ASN A 9 -6.68 2.59 13.68
C ASN A 9 -7.55 3.76 13.19
N PHE A 10 -8.25 3.57 12.08
CA PHE A 10 -9.08 4.59 11.45
C PHE A 10 -10.55 4.45 11.85
N GLN A 11 -11.19 5.53 12.27
CA GLN A 11 -12.65 5.55 12.41
C GLN A 11 -13.33 5.56 11.04
N SER A 12 -12.89 6.46 10.17
CA SER A 12 -13.34 6.57 8.77
C SER A 12 -12.27 7.18 7.91
N ALA A 13 -12.17 6.74 6.66
CA ALA A 13 -11.19 7.23 5.70
C ALA A 13 -11.80 7.40 4.30
N HIS A 14 -11.17 8.23 3.48
CA HIS A 14 -11.39 8.26 2.04
C HIS A 14 -10.06 8.10 1.31
N PHE A 15 -9.90 6.93 0.71
CA PHE A 15 -8.73 6.53 -0.04
C PHE A 15 -9.10 6.43 -1.51
N GLY A 16 -9.30 7.60 -2.14
CA GLY A 16 -9.79 7.75 -3.50
C GLY A 16 -9.08 6.84 -4.53
N ALA A 17 -9.86 6.28 -5.46
CA ALA A 17 -9.38 5.37 -6.50
C ALA A 17 -9.45 5.98 -7.92
N GLY A 18 -9.33 7.31 -8.00
CA GLY A 18 -9.41 8.10 -9.23
C GLY A 18 -10.59 9.07 -9.25
N THR A 19 -11.66 8.74 -8.54
CA THR A 19 -12.85 9.59 -8.39
C THR A 19 -13.22 9.76 -6.91
N LEU A 20 -14.02 10.76 -6.59
CA LEU A 20 -14.42 11.06 -5.21
C LEU A 20 -15.46 10.05 -4.66
N ASP A 21 -16.25 9.46 -5.54
CA ASP A 21 -17.25 8.42 -5.30
C ASP A 21 -16.68 7.00 -5.31
N SER A 22 -15.35 6.85 -5.41
CA SER A 22 -14.65 5.57 -5.25
C SER A 22 -13.64 5.65 -4.11
N SER A 23 -13.55 4.59 -3.30
CA SER A 23 -12.54 4.49 -2.24
C SER A 23 -12.03 3.05 -2.15
N LYS A 24 -10.74 2.91 -1.88
CA LYS A 24 -10.11 1.64 -1.52
C LYS A 24 -10.06 1.47 -0.02
N MET A 25 -9.98 0.23 0.46
CA MET A 25 -9.78 -0.06 1.88
C MET A 25 -8.36 0.29 2.33
N THR A 26 -7.36 0.01 1.50
CA THR A 26 -5.94 0.24 1.78
C THR A 26 -5.37 1.38 0.92
N PHE A 27 -4.11 1.73 1.16
CA PHE A 27 -3.36 2.67 0.35
C PHE A 27 -1.93 2.19 0.11
N ALA A 28 -1.36 2.59 -1.03
CA ALA A 28 0.02 2.29 -1.38
C ALA A 28 1.02 3.19 -0.64
N ALA A 29 2.28 2.77 -0.58
CA ALA A 29 3.38 3.47 0.07
C ALA A 29 3.52 4.94 -0.40
N ASP A 30 3.30 5.21 -1.69
CA ASP A 30 3.40 6.56 -2.25
C ASP A 30 2.43 7.58 -1.61
N ARG A 31 1.24 7.12 -1.17
CA ARG A 31 0.27 8.00 -0.51
C ARG A 31 0.75 8.39 0.87
N LEU A 32 1.26 7.44 1.64
CA LEU A 32 1.79 7.70 2.98
C LEU A 32 3.06 8.56 2.88
N PHE A 33 3.96 8.22 1.96
CA PHE A 33 5.16 9.01 1.70
C PHE A 33 4.84 10.47 1.36
N SER A 34 3.88 10.70 0.44
CA SER A 34 3.44 12.05 0.08
C SER A 34 2.86 12.80 1.29
N ALA A 35 2.11 12.11 2.14
CA ALA A 35 1.52 12.70 3.34
C ALA A 35 2.60 13.09 4.36
N LEU A 36 3.59 12.21 4.58
CA LEU A 36 4.75 12.46 5.43
C LEU A 36 5.60 13.63 4.92
N ALA A 37 5.85 13.71 3.61
CA ALA A 37 6.59 14.81 3.01
C ALA A 37 5.88 16.16 3.22
N ILE A 38 4.55 16.21 3.02
CA ILE A 38 3.76 17.42 3.27
C ILE A 38 3.82 17.80 4.75
N GLU A 39 3.73 16.82 5.66
CA GLU A 39 3.81 17.07 7.09
C GLU A 39 5.20 17.56 7.50
N ALA A 40 6.27 16.94 6.98
CA ALA A 40 7.64 17.37 7.17
C ALA A 40 7.88 18.80 6.65
N LYS A 41 7.32 19.16 5.49
CA LYS A 41 7.38 20.55 4.97
C LYS A 41 6.76 21.55 5.94
N LYS A 42 5.60 21.25 6.51
CA LYS A 42 4.95 22.12 7.51
C LYS A 42 5.74 22.23 8.81
N MET A 43 6.46 21.16 9.18
CA MET A 43 7.30 21.12 10.37
C MET A 43 8.71 21.71 10.14
N GLY A 44 9.04 22.16 8.93
CA GLY A 44 10.38 22.64 8.59
C GLY A 44 11.44 21.54 8.50
N LYS A 45 11.04 20.28 8.30
CA LYS A 45 11.89 19.08 8.30
C LYS A 45 11.94 18.36 6.94
N MET A 46 11.58 19.04 5.86
CA MET A 46 11.48 18.42 4.53
C MET A 46 12.83 17.85 4.06
N GLU A 47 13.91 18.62 4.17
CA GLU A 47 15.25 18.18 3.76
C GLU A 47 15.73 16.96 4.56
N GLU A 48 15.51 16.98 5.88
CA GLU A 48 15.82 15.85 6.78
C GLU A 48 15.05 14.59 6.37
N PHE A 49 13.75 14.71 6.08
CA PHE A 49 12.90 13.59 5.67
C PHE A 49 13.30 13.02 4.30
N VAL A 50 13.59 13.88 3.33
CA VAL A 50 14.04 13.44 1.99
C VAL A 50 15.41 12.76 2.08
N SER A 51 16.33 13.30 2.88
CA SER A 51 17.64 12.67 3.12
C SER A 51 17.49 11.29 3.76
N LEU A 52 16.65 11.17 4.78
CA LEU A 52 16.33 9.89 5.42
C LEU A 52 15.73 8.90 4.42
N ALA A 53 14.74 9.33 3.63
CA ALA A 53 14.05 8.48 2.66
C ALA A 53 14.93 8.01 1.50
N GLY A 54 15.93 8.83 1.14
CA GLY A 54 16.91 8.53 0.11
C GLY A 54 17.88 7.41 0.49
N GLN A 55 18.06 7.12 1.78
CA GLN A 55 18.94 6.04 2.25
C GLN A 55 18.42 4.68 1.79
N ASP A 56 19.31 3.79 1.32
CA ASP A 56 18.91 2.45 0.87
C ASP A 56 18.13 1.70 1.95
N GLU A 57 18.55 1.81 3.21
CA GLU A 57 17.92 1.18 4.39
C GLU A 57 16.52 1.72 4.74
N PHE A 58 16.11 2.86 4.16
CA PHE A 58 14.76 3.35 4.38
C PHE A 58 13.74 2.47 3.67
N VAL A 59 12.77 2.00 4.46
CA VAL A 59 11.68 1.14 4.04
C VAL A 59 10.36 1.78 4.43
N LEU A 60 9.38 1.65 3.53
CA LEU A 60 7.98 1.99 3.74
C LEU A 60 7.14 1.07 2.84
N THR A 61 6.25 0.26 3.44
CA THR A 61 5.39 -0.65 2.68
C THR A 61 4.06 -0.02 2.29
N ASP A 62 3.30 -0.73 1.46
CA ASP A 62 1.87 -0.48 1.34
C ASP A 62 1.17 -0.78 2.69
N ALA A 63 -0.01 -0.20 2.87
CA ALA A 63 -0.81 -0.43 4.07
C ALA A 63 -1.65 -1.70 3.95
N PHE A 64 -1.56 -2.58 4.93
CA PHE A 64 -2.28 -3.85 4.94
C PHE A 64 -3.19 -3.98 6.15
N PRO A 65 -4.24 -4.82 6.11
CA PRO A 65 -5.11 -5.03 7.27
C PRO A 65 -4.35 -5.58 8.48
N TYR A 66 -4.74 -5.11 9.66
CA TYR A 66 -4.33 -5.66 10.94
C TYR A 66 -5.58 -5.99 11.75
N LYS A 67 -5.79 -7.25 12.09
CA LYS A 67 -6.93 -7.71 12.91
C LYS A 67 -6.48 -8.86 13.79
N SER A 68 -6.17 -8.57 15.05
CA SER A 68 -5.49 -9.47 16.01
C SER A 68 -4.10 -9.96 15.57
N GLY A 69 -3.65 -9.59 14.37
CA GLY A 69 -2.36 -9.92 13.77
C GLY A 69 -2.26 -9.32 12.36
N PRO A 70 -1.06 -9.30 11.77
CA PRO A 70 -0.83 -8.73 10.44
C PRO A 70 -1.39 -9.64 9.34
N PHE A 71 -2.01 -9.03 8.35
CA PHE A 71 -2.36 -9.67 7.08
C PHE A 71 -1.35 -9.28 6.01
N LEU A 72 -1.12 -10.17 5.06
CA LEU A 72 -0.25 -9.96 3.91
C LEU A 72 -1.08 -9.89 2.62
N PRO A 73 -0.62 -9.17 1.58
CA PRO A 73 -1.29 -9.21 0.28
C PRO A 73 -1.24 -10.62 -0.28
N LYS A 74 -2.27 -11.00 -1.05
CA LYS A 74 -2.27 -12.27 -1.78
C LYS A 74 -1.08 -12.31 -2.76
N PRO A 75 -0.25 -13.37 -2.73
CA PRO A 75 0.82 -13.55 -3.69
C PRO A 75 0.25 -13.82 -5.09
N ILE A 76 0.52 -12.92 -6.04
CA ILE A 76 0.07 -13.03 -7.42
C ILE A 76 0.79 -14.21 -8.08
N GLY A 77 0.04 -15.04 -8.83
CA GLY A 77 0.58 -16.26 -9.42
C GLY A 77 0.54 -17.49 -8.49
N PHE A 78 0.04 -17.34 -7.26
CA PHE A 78 -0.14 -18.43 -6.30
C PHE A 78 -1.63 -18.66 -5.96
N PRO A 79 -1.99 -19.87 -5.47
CA PRO A 79 -1.15 -21.08 -5.43
C PRO A 79 -0.81 -21.58 -6.84
N LYS A 80 0.33 -22.24 -6.98
CA LYS A 80 0.68 -22.92 -8.23
C LYS A 80 -0.17 -24.18 -8.31
N PHE A 81 -1.15 -24.19 -9.21
CA PHE A 81 -1.93 -25.39 -9.49
C PHE A 81 -1.10 -26.30 -10.40
N ASP A 82 -0.33 -27.19 -9.79
CA ASP A 82 0.41 -28.21 -10.52
C ASP A 82 -0.57 -29.24 -11.10
N GLN A 83 -0.87 -29.06 -12.40
CA GLN A 83 -1.79 -29.84 -13.23
C GLN A 83 -3.28 -29.80 -12.81
N PRO A 84 -4.22 -29.79 -13.77
CA PRO A 84 -5.63 -29.89 -13.47
C PRO A 84 -5.91 -31.27 -12.87
N ASP A 85 -6.39 -31.32 -11.63
CA ASP A 85 -6.98 -32.52 -11.07
C ASP A 85 -8.22 -32.90 -11.88
N LEU A 86 -8.06 -33.87 -12.78
CA LEU A 86 -9.11 -34.38 -13.66
C LEU A 86 -10.23 -35.12 -12.90
N THR A 87 -10.07 -35.35 -11.59
CA THR A 87 -11.06 -36.04 -10.76
C THR A 87 -12.06 -35.10 -10.10
N THR A 88 -11.75 -33.82 -10.00
CA THR A 88 -12.64 -32.81 -9.38
C THR A 88 -13.66 -32.28 -10.40
N ASP A 89 -14.93 -32.17 -9.99
CA ASP A 89 -16.00 -31.57 -10.80
C ASP A 89 -15.60 -30.15 -11.27
N VAL A 90 -15.77 -29.88 -12.56
CA VAL A 90 -15.51 -28.58 -13.20
C VAL A 90 -16.21 -27.43 -12.46
N LYS A 91 -17.40 -27.67 -11.91
CA LYS A 91 -18.13 -26.66 -11.12
C LYS A 91 -17.38 -26.28 -9.84
N GLU A 92 -16.79 -27.28 -9.17
CA GLU A 92 -16.02 -27.09 -7.95
C GLU A 92 -14.69 -26.38 -8.23
N VAL A 93 -13.97 -26.78 -9.29
CA VAL A 93 -12.75 -26.09 -9.75
C VAL A 93 -13.01 -24.60 -10.02
N ARG A 94 -14.13 -24.28 -10.70
CA ARG A 94 -14.52 -22.88 -10.96
C ARG A 94 -14.86 -22.11 -9.69
N ARG A 95 -15.52 -22.76 -8.72
CA ARG A 95 -15.83 -22.16 -7.42
C ARG A 95 -14.55 -21.79 -6.68
N GLN A 96 -13.61 -22.74 -6.61
CA GLN A 96 -12.30 -22.59 -5.99
C GLN A 96 -11.47 -21.46 -6.63
N ALA A 97 -11.38 -21.44 -7.97
CA ALA A 97 -10.69 -20.38 -8.70
C ALA A 97 -11.31 -18.99 -8.44
N LYS A 98 -12.65 -18.90 -8.33
CA LYS A 98 -13.34 -17.65 -8.01
C LYS A 98 -13.06 -17.19 -6.58
N MET A 99 -12.99 -18.11 -5.62
CA MET A 99 -12.60 -17.81 -4.23
C MET A 99 -11.18 -17.27 -4.17
N ALA A 100 -10.20 -17.98 -4.76
CA ALA A 100 -8.81 -17.53 -4.84
C ALA A 100 -8.65 -16.17 -5.53
N LYS A 101 -9.43 -15.90 -6.58
CA LYS A 101 -9.41 -14.61 -7.28
C LYS A 101 -9.93 -13.47 -6.40
N LYS A 102 -10.97 -13.71 -5.61
CA LYS A 102 -11.60 -12.70 -4.74
C LYS A 102 -10.77 -12.34 -3.51
N LEU A 103 -10.03 -13.30 -2.96
CA LEU A 103 -9.18 -13.11 -1.79
C LEU A 103 -8.16 -11.97 -2.04
N GLN A 104 -8.07 -11.01 -1.12
CA GLN A 104 -7.16 -9.86 -1.26
C GLN A 104 -6.00 -9.97 -0.26
N PHE A 105 -6.30 -10.36 0.97
CA PHE A 105 -5.34 -10.41 2.06
C PHE A 105 -5.43 -11.74 2.81
N ILE A 106 -4.29 -12.21 3.31
CA ILE A 106 -4.16 -13.50 3.99
C ILE A 106 -3.58 -13.25 5.38
N PRO A 107 -4.19 -13.76 6.47
CA PRO A 107 -3.57 -13.76 7.78
C PRO A 107 -2.16 -14.38 7.74
N LEU A 108 -1.19 -13.78 8.43
CA LEU A 108 0.20 -14.26 8.44
C LEU A 108 0.31 -15.76 8.77
N ASP A 109 -0.45 -16.24 9.76
CA ASP A 109 -0.47 -17.64 10.22
C ASP A 109 -1.05 -18.62 9.19
N LYS A 110 -1.77 -18.13 8.18
CA LYS A 110 -2.37 -18.92 7.10
C LYS A 110 -1.68 -18.75 5.75
N PHE A 111 -0.64 -17.90 5.69
CA PHE A 111 0.01 -17.54 4.44
C PHE A 111 0.60 -18.77 3.73
N ASP A 112 1.37 -19.59 4.45
CA ASP A 112 1.99 -20.78 3.87
C ASP A 112 0.96 -21.84 3.47
N SER A 113 -0.12 -22.00 4.25
CA SER A 113 -1.23 -22.88 3.87
C SER A 113 -1.86 -22.43 2.55
N TYR A 114 -2.00 -21.11 2.32
CA TYR A 114 -2.53 -20.57 1.06
C TYR A 114 -1.60 -20.83 -0.11
N VAL A 115 -0.30 -20.54 0.05
CA VAL A 115 0.73 -20.78 -0.97
C VAL A 115 0.74 -22.26 -1.38
N ASN A 116 0.54 -23.17 -0.42
CA ASN A 116 0.46 -24.60 -0.62
C ASN A 116 -0.92 -25.11 -1.10
N GLY A 117 -1.86 -24.23 -1.45
CA GLY A 117 -3.12 -24.58 -2.10
C GLY A 117 -4.37 -24.58 -1.22
N THR A 118 -4.26 -24.27 0.08
CA THR A 118 -5.43 -24.13 0.95
C THR A 118 -6.20 -22.85 0.62
N LEU A 119 -7.49 -22.96 0.34
CA LEU A 119 -8.30 -21.82 -0.03
C LEU A 119 -8.99 -21.19 1.19
N PHE A 120 -9.07 -19.86 1.17
CA PHE A 120 -9.70 -19.06 2.21
C PHE A 120 -10.71 -18.09 1.61
N GLU A 121 -11.74 -17.76 2.38
CA GLU A 121 -12.61 -16.63 2.09
C GLU A 121 -11.96 -15.33 2.57
N ASP A 122 -12.26 -14.24 1.88
CA ASP A 122 -11.77 -12.91 2.22
C ASP A 122 -12.44 -12.44 3.53
N ALA A 123 -11.64 -11.92 4.46
CA ALA A 123 -12.18 -11.42 5.71
C ALA A 123 -12.81 -10.03 5.51
N GLU A 124 -13.93 -9.77 6.18
CA GLU A 124 -14.52 -8.44 6.20
C GLU A 124 -13.70 -7.53 7.14
N HIS A 125 -12.95 -6.63 6.52
CA HIS A 125 -12.05 -5.69 7.20
C HIS A 125 -12.64 -4.28 7.31
N ALA A 126 -13.47 -3.89 6.34
CA ALA A 126 -14.09 -2.58 6.26
C ALA A 126 -15.29 -2.59 5.32
N VAL A 127 -16.22 -1.66 5.53
CA VAL A 127 -17.38 -1.41 4.68
C VAL A 127 -17.16 -0.11 3.92
N THR A 128 -17.43 -0.14 2.61
CA THR A 128 -17.40 1.05 1.75
C THR A 128 -18.82 1.57 1.55
N ASN A 129 -19.04 2.84 1.88
CA ASN A 129 -20.32 3.53 1.72
C ASN A 129 -20.17 4.71 0.77
N ILE A 130 -21.24 5.08 0.06
CA ILE A 130 -21.30 6.31 -0.75
C ILE A 130 -22.27 7.26 -0.07
N ILE A 131 -21.82 8.46 0.24
CA ILE A 131 -22.59 9.51 0.90
C ILE A 131 -22.73 10.69 -0.06
N THR A 132 -23.96 11.12 -0.31
CA THR A 132 -24.24 12.33 -1.09
C THR A 132 -24.18 13.56 -0.18
N LYS A 133 -23.47 14.59 -0.61
CA LYS A 133 -23.34 15.90 0.06
C LYS A 133 -23.72 17.02 -0.91
N ASN A 134 -24.21 18.14 -0.38
CA ASN A 134 -24.48 19.35 -1.15
C ASN A 134 -23.73 20.55 -0.58
N GLN A 135 -23.66 21.62 -1.37
CA GLN A 135 -23.33 22.95 -0.89
C GLN A 135 -24.58 23.84 -1.05
N PRO A 136 -25.33 24.12 0.04
CA PRO A 136 -26.66 24.74 -0.06
C PRO A 136 -26.74 26.08 -0.80
N HIS A 137 -25.62 26.81 -0.89
CA HIS A 137 -25.54 28.11 -1.52
C HIS A 137 -25.02 28.09 -2.98
N VAL A 138 -24.77 26.91 -3.54
CA VAL A 138 -24.28 26.76 -4.91
C VAL A 138 -25.22 25.80 -5.64
N ASP A 139 -25.99 26.34 -6.60
CA ASP A 139 -26.94 25.56 -7.37
C ASP A 139 -26.24 24.44 -8.16
N GLY A 140 -26.89 23.27 -8.24
CA GLY A 140 -26.34 22.07 -8.89
C GLY A 140 -25.14 21.44 -8.19
N HIS A 141 -24.67 21.95 -7.05
CA HIS A 141 -23.46 21.46 -6.38
C HIS A 141 -23.74 20.27 -5.44
N LEU A 142 -24.28 19.20 -6.02
CA LEU A 142 -24.49 17.89 -5.40
C LEU A 142 -23.33 16.96 -5.79
N TYR A 143 -22.69 16.32 -4.82
CA TYR A 143 -21.59 15.39 -5.09
C TYR A 143 -21.60 14.20 -4.14
N GLN A 144 -21.01 13.09 -4.60
CA GLN A 144 -20.88 11.88 -3.82
C GLN A 144 -19.45 11.73 -3.31
N VAL A 145 -19.32 11.20 -2.09
CA VAL A 145 -18.05 10.81 -1.49
C VAL A 145 -18.16 9.37 -1.04
N SER A 146 -17.25 8.53 -1.52
CA SER A 146 -17.09 7.19 -0.99
C SER A 146 -16.24 7.21 0.27
N THR A 147 -16.67 6.51 1.31
CA THR A 147 -15.98 6.43 2.60
C THR A 147 -15.78 4.99 2.99
N VAL A 148 -14.62 4.69 3.56
CA VAL A 148 -14.32 3.40 4.18
C VAL A 148 -14.47 3.53 5.68
N ARG A 149 -15.31 2.68 6.26
CA ARG A 149 -15.46 2.51 7.70
C ARG A 149 -14.89 1.15 8.07
N PHE A 150 -13.87 1.14 8.91
CA PHE A 150 -13.23 -0.11 9.34
C PHE A 150 -14.13 -0.86 10.32
N ALA A 151 -14.12 -2.19 10.23
CA ALA A 151 -14.81 -3.04 11.18
C ALA A 151 -14.15 -2.95 12.57
N ASP A 152 -14.88 -3.35 13.61
CA ASP A 152 -14.32 -3.35 14.96
C ASP A 152 -13.02 -4.17 15.03
N GLN A 153 -12.01 -3.61 15.71
CA GLN A 153 -10.67 -4.19 15.85
C GLN A 153 -9.90 -4.40 14.54
N SER A 154 -10.35 -3.78 13.44
CA SER A 154 -9.64 -3.75 12.16
C SER A 154 -8.90 -2.43 12.02
N ALA A 155 -7.59 -2.51 11.86
CA ALA A 155 -6.72 -1.38 11.58
C ALA A 155 -5.98 -1.60 10.26
N LEU A 156 -5.21 -0.60 9.83
CA LEU A 156 -4.19 -0.81 8.80
C LEU A 156 -2.81 -0.73 9.44
N TYR A 157 -1.84 -1.46 8.93
CA TYR A 157 -0.45 -1.32 9.34
C TYR A 157 0.47 -1.09 8.13
N VAL A 158 1.60 -0.43 8.38
CA VAL A 158 2.75 -0.43 7.47
C VAL A 158 3.98 -0.92 8.21
N ILE A 159 4.92 -1.48 7.47
CA ILE A 159 6.28 -1.75 7.94
C ILE A 159 7.15 -0.60 7.49
N ALA A 160 7.93 -0.04 8.41
CA ALA A 160 8.89 1.00 8.08
C ALA A 160 10.15 0.93 8.95
N THR A 161 11.22 1.50 8.43
CA THR A 161 12.48 1.68 9.18
C THR A 161 12.27 2.72 10.27
N GLU A 162 12.46 2.32 11.53
CA GLU A 162 12.26 3.22 12.67
C GLU A 162 13.30 4.34 12.70
N SER A 163 12.82 5.55 12.98
CA SER A 163 13.62 6.73 13.30
C SER A 163 12.78 7.71 14.11
N ASP A 164 13.44 8.56 14.90
CA ASP A 164 12.76 9.59 15.68
C ASP A 164 11.96 10.55 14.79
N LEU A 165 12.50 10.89 13.62
CA LEU A 165 11.81 11.72 12.64
C LEU A 165 10.54 11.05 12.12
N LEU A 166 10.61 9.78 11.71
CA LEU A 166 9.44 9.07 11.21
C LEU A 166 8.37 8.91 12.29
N ASN A 167 8.78 8.59 13.52
CA ASN A 167 7.88 8.51 14.68
C ASN A 167 7.16 9.84 14.88
N GLN A 168 7.90 10.95 14.91
CA GLN A 168 7.33 12.29 15.06
C GLN A 168 6.35 12.64 13.93
N LEU A 169 6.71 12.37 12.68
CA LEU A 169 5.85 12.65 11.52
C LEU A 169 4.57 11.82 11.56
N MET A 170 4.66 10.52 11.89
CA MET A 170 3.49 9.64 12.02
C MET A 170 2.58 10.08 13.17
N THR A 171 3.14 10.49 14.31
CA THR A 171 2.38 11.04 15.44
C THR A 171 1.64 12.33 15.06
N SER A 172 2.26 13.22 14.28
CA SER A 172 1.58 14.42 13.76
C SER A 172 0.47 14.06 12.77
N LEU A 173 0.79 13.15 11.83
CA LEU A 173 -0.11 12.75 10.75
C LEU A 173 -1.41 12.12 11.25
N GLN A 174 -1.39 11.48 12.42
CA GLN A 174 -2.58 10.88 13.04
C GLN A 174 -3.72 11.90 13.25
N TYR A 175 -3.38 13.18 13.51
CA TYR A 175 -4.34 14.27 13.73
C TYR A 175 -4.73 15.00 12.45
N THR A 176 -3.79 15.15 11.50
CA THR A 176 -4.06 15.83 10.22
C THR A 176 -4.76 14.92 9.22
N GLY A 177 -4.54 13.61 9.35
CA GLY A 177 -5.13 12.54 8.56
C GLY A 177 -4.47 12.33 7.20
N ILE A 178 -4.75 11.16 6.62
CA ILE A 178 -4.26 10.71 5.32
C ILE A 178 -5.43 10.45 4.35
N GLY A 179 -5.21 10.69 3.06
CA GLY A 179 -6.24 10.54 2.03
C GLY A 179 -6.99 11.84 1.74
N GLY A 180 -8.20 11.73 1.20
CA GLY A 180 -8.99 12.89 0.78
C GLY A 180 -10.03 13.32 1.80
N LYS A 181 -10.56 14.54 1.61
CA LYS A 181 -11.61 15.15 2.46
C LYS A 181 -11.27 15.16 3.96
N ARG A 182 -9.98 15.32 4.28
CA ARG A 182 -9.45 15.41 5.66
C ARG A 182 -10.08 16.53 6.47
N SER A 183 -10.31 17.69 5.84
CA SER A 183 -11.02 18.82 6.45
C SER A 183 -12.48 18.51 6.82
N SER A 184 -13.07 17.46 6.23
CA SER A 184 -14.41 16.97 6.57
C SER A 184 -14.38 15.82 7.59
N GLY A 185 -13.23 15.55 8.22
CA GLY A 185 -13.09 14.59 9.32
C GLY A 185 -12.55 13.21 8.94
N TYR A 186 -12.28 12.92 7.67
CA TYR A 186 -11.80 11.60 7.24
C TYR A 186 -10.28 11.44 7.34
N GLY A 187 -9.84 10.22 7.60
CA GLY A 187 -8.44 9.81 7.49
C GLY A 187 -7.58 10.06 8.73
N ARG A 188 -8.15 10.59 9.81
CA ARG A 188 -7.52 10.58 11.13
C ARG A 188 -7.44 9.14 11.67
N PHE A 189 -6.43 8.88 12.46
CA PHE A 189 -6.21 7.56 13.05
C PHE A 189 -5.57 7.68 14.43
N ASP A 190 -5.70 6.61 15.23
CA ASP A 190 -4.88 6.41 16.42
C ASP A 190 -3.68 5.55 16.05
N LEU A 191 -2.47 6.03 16.38
CA LEU A 191 -1.22 5.35 16.04
C LEU A 191 -0.72 4.46 17.19
N THR A 192 -0.38 3.22 16.85
CA THR A 192 0.38 2.32 17.71
C THR A 192 1.63 1.86 16.96
N ILE A 193 2.80 1.94 17.59
CA ILE A 193 4.06 1.45 17.03
C ILE A 193 4.48 0.22 17.83
N THR A 194 4.71 -0.90 17.16
CA THR A 194 5.11 -2.16 17.81
C THR A 194 6.26 -2.82 17.09
N ASP A 195 6.90 -3.77 17.77
CA ASP A 195 7.78 -4.73 17.11
C ASP A 195 7.02 -5.56 16.07
N ILE A 196 7.76 -6.03 15.08
CA ILE A 196 7.27 -6.95 14.06
C ILE A 196 7.33 -8.37 14.64
N PRO A 197 6.26 -9.17 14.55
CA PRO A 197 6.30 -10.57 14.98
C PRO A 197 7.42 -11.34 14.26
N ASP A 198 8.15 -12.20 14.98
CA ASP A 198 9.32 -12.91 14.43
C ASP A 198 8.97 -13.72 13.16
N ALA A 199 7.78 -14.33 13.12
CA ALA A 199 7.28 -15.06 11.96
C ALA A 199 7.21 -14.21 10.66
N LEU A 200 6.96 -12.91 10.79
CA LEU A 200 7.01 -11.97 9.67
C LEU A 200 8.43 -11.43 9.48
N LYS A 201 9.06 -10.98 10.57
CA LYS A 201 10.39 -10.34 10.56
C LYS A 201 11.45 -11.21 9.88
N ASN A 202 11.46 -12.51 10.16
CA ASN A 202 12.45 -13.46 9.63
C ASN A 202 12.32 -13.67 8.12
N ARG A 203 11.20 -13.26 7.50
CA ARG A 203 10.96 -13.38 6.06
C ARG A 203 11.11 -12.06 5.32
N LEU A 204 11.33 -10.95 6.03
CA LEU A 204 11.54 -9.65 5.39
C LEU A 204 12.94 -9.58 4.80
N THR A 205 13.04 -9.20 3.53
CA THR A 205 14.33 -9.06 2.84
C THR A 205 14.31 -7.92 1.84
N LYS A 206 15.51 -7.38 1.57
CA LYS A 206 15.78 -6.46 0.46
C LYS A 206 16.68 -7.09 -0.61
N VAL A 207 17.36 -8.19 -0.27
CA VAL A 207 18.28 -8.90 -1.14
C VAL A 207 18.03 -10.40 -0.98
N HIS A 208 17.53 -11.05 -2.01
CA HIS A 208 17.32 -12.49 -2.01
C HIS A 208 17.24 -13.01 -3.45
N GLN A 209 17.93 -14.13 -3.70
CA GLN A 209 17.83 -14.90 -4.94
C GLN A 209 16.93 -16.10 -4.69
N GLY A 210 15.70 -16.04 -5.18
CA GLY A 210 14.65 -17.00 -4.88
C GLY A 210 13.27 -16.33 -4.89
N PRO A 211 12.18 -17.10 -4.85
CA PRO A 211 10.82 -16.58 -4.91
C PRO A 211 10.53 -15.55 -3.81
N VAL A 212 10.20 -14.33 -4.23
CA VAL A 212 9.85 -13.22 -3.31
C VAL A 212 8.53 -12.57 -3.70
N MET A 213 7.85 -11.98 -2.73
CA MET A 213 6.67 -11.14 -2.93
C MET A 213 6.95 -9.71 -2.47
N THR A 214 6.69 -8.69 -3.31
CA THR A 214 6.84 -7.30 -2.89
C THR A 214 5.71 -6.86 -1.95
N LEU A 215 6.07 -6.20 -0.86
CA LEU A 215 5.17 -5.61 0.14
C LEU A 215 4.92 -4.10 -0.11
N ALA A 216 5.53 -3.52 -1.14
CA ALA A 216 5.29 -2.14 -1.53
C ALA A 216 4.95 -2.06 -3.01
N THR A 217 4.04 -1.17 -3.39
CA THR A 217 3.81 -0.86 -4.79
C THR A 217 5.04 -0.12 -5.34
N SER A 218 5.86 -0.83 -6.11
CA SER A 218 7.25 -0.46 -6.42
C SER A 218 7.57 -0.50 -7.92
N LEU A 219 8.64 0.19 -8.31
CA LEU A 219 9.17 0.23 -9.67
C LEU A 219 10.66 -0.08 -9.60
N PRO A 220 11.13 -1.15 -10.29
CA PRO A 220 12.56 -1.40 -10.39
C PRO A 220 13.29 -0.25 -11.07
N VAL A 221 14.57 -0.11 -10.77
CA VAL A 221 15.47 0.70 -11.60
C VAL A 221 15.54 0.11 -13.02
N GLU A 222 15.81 0.97 -14.00
CA GLU A 222 15.78 0.62 -15.44
C GLU A 222 16.55 -0.68 -15.77
N LYS A 223 17.72 -0.86 -15.16
CA LYS A 223 18.60 -2.02 -15.40
C LYS A 223 18.01 -3.37 -14.96
N GLU A 224 17.08 -3.37 -14.02
CA GLU A 224 16.49 -4.58 -13.43
C GLU A 224 15.03 -4.78 -13.90
N LEU A 225 14.47 -3.78 -14.58
CA LEU A 225 13.06 -3.76 -14.98
C LEU A 225 12.72 -4.90 -15.95
N GLU A 226 13.53 -5.09 -16.99
CA GLU A 226 13.32 -6.14 -18.01
C GLU A 226 13.29 -7.52 -17.36
N TYR A 227 14.30 -7.86 -16.56
CA TYR A 227 14.38 -9.14 -15.87
C TYR A 227 13.20 -9.38 -14.91
N ALA A 228 12.82 -8.37 -14.11
CA ALA A 228 11.68 -8.47 -13.21
C ALA A 228 10.36 -8.66 -13.96
N MET A 229 10.22 -8.08 -15.17
CA MET A 229 9.05 -8.27 -16.03
C MET A 229 8.99 -9.64 -16.67
N GLU A 230 10.12 -10.23 -17.04
CA GLU A 230 10.20 -11.55 -17.68
C GLU A 230 9.89 -12.68 -16.70
N THR A 231 10.39 -12.57 -15.48
CA THR A 231 10.35 -13.65 -14.47
C THR A 231 9.22 -13.49 -13.45
N GLY A 232 8.62 -12.29 -13.38
CA GLY A 232 7.62 -11.93 -12.38
C GLY A 232 6.19 -12.33 -12.74
N SER A 233 5.36 -12.46 -11.72
CA SER A 233 3.90 -12.49 -11.81
C SER A 233 3.35 -11.26 -11.09
N TYR A 234 2.83 -10.30 -11.86
CA TYR A 234 2.52 -8.98 -11.34
C TYR A 234 1.20 -8.41 -11.86
N LEU A 235 0.70 -7.42 -11.12
CA LEU A 235 -0.33 -6.51 -11.59
C LEU A 235 0.25 -5.10 -11.67
N LEU A 236 -0.01 -4.40 -12.76
CA LEU A 236 0.38 -3.00 -12.89
C LEU A 236 -0.65 -2.09 -12.21
N SER A 237 -0.16 -1.25 -11.30
CA SER A 237 -0.91 -0.22 -10.62
C SER A 237 -0.52 1.15 -11.17
N LYS A 238 -1.51 1.92 -11.62
CA LYS A 238 -1.33 3.28 -12.10
C LYS A 238 -1.42 4.28 -10.94
N SER A 239 -0.33 4.95 -10.62
CA SER A 239 -0.29 6.13 -9.75
C SER A 239 -0.52 7.38 -10.58
N SER A 240 -1.63 8.07 -10.33
CA SER A 240 -2.03 9.28 -11.05
C SER A 240 -2.73 10.26 -10.10
N GLY A 241 -2.99 11.48 -10.55
CA GLY A 241 -3.71 12.49 -9.79
C GLY A 241 -3.16 13.89 -9.99
N PHE A 242 -3.49 14.79 -9.08
CA PHE A 242 -2.99 16.16 -9.08
C PHE A 242 -1.88 16.32 -8.04
N ALA A 243 -0.85 17.10 -8.37
CA ALA A 243 0.18 17.49 -7.42
C ALA A 243 -0.40 18.48 -6.42
N PHE A 244 -0.34 18.16 -5.13
CA PHE A 244 -0.71 19.12 -4.09
C PHE A 244 0.48 20.04 -3.83
N SER A 245 0.30 21.33 -4.07
CA SER A 245 1.29 22.37 -3.77
C SER A 245 0.61 23.65 -3.33
N THR A 246 1.32 24.44 -2.51
CA THR A 246 0.94 25.80 -2.13
C THR A 246 1.69 26.86 -2.93
N GLU A 247 2.60 26.47 -3.83
CA GLU A 247 3.42 27.38 -4.64
C GLU A 247 2.74 27.75 -5.96
N THR A 248 1.68 27.03 -6.33
CA THR A 248 0.84 27.32 -7.49
C THR A 248 -0.62 27.47 -7.06
N ASN A 249 -1.34 28.41 -7.69
CA ASN A 249 -2.79 28.55 -7.48
C ASN A 249 -3.60 27.51 -8.28
N GLU A 250 -3.03 27.01 -9.37
CA GLU A 250 -3.64 26.01 -10.24
C GLU A 250 -3.26 24.58 -9.81
N ASN A 251 -4.14 23.63 -10.11
CA ASN A 251 -3.91 22.20 -9.88
C ASN A 251 -3.37 21.56 -11.16
N TYR A 252 -2.12 21.11 -11.12
CA TYR A 252 -1.49 20.43 -12.24
C TYR A 252 -1.50 18.91 -12.04
N ARG A 253 -1.78 18.18 -13.11
CA ARG A 253 -1.75 16.72 -13.11
C ARG A 253 -0.29 16.27 -13.08
N LYS A 254 0.08 15.46 -12.08
CA LYS A 254 1.40 14.83 -12.03
C LYS A 254 1.52 13.76 -13.12
N GLN A 255 2.75 13.44 -13.51
CA GLN A 255 2.99 12.40 -14.52
C GLN A 255 2.41 11.07 -14.05
N ASP A 256 1.71 10.37 -14.95
CA ASP A 256 1.17 9.05 -14.67
C ASP A 256 2.35 8.06 -14.55
N LEU A 257 2.41 7.31 -13.44
CA LEU A 257 3.46 6.33 -13.18
C LEU A 257 2.86 4.93 -13.00
N TYR A 258 3.38 3.95 -13.72
CA TYR A 258 2.96 2.55 -13.60
C TYR A 258 3.98 1.78 -12.76
N LYS A 259 3.49 1.02 -11.78
CA LYS A 259 4.31 0.31 -10.79
C LYS A 259 3.77 -1.11 -10.60
N PHE A 260 4.61 -2.04 -10.17
CA PHE A 260 4.14 -3.35 -9.73
C PHE A 260 3.41 -3.21 -8.40
N ALA A 261 2.18 -3.72 -8.31
CA ALA A 261 1.40 -3.70 -7.08
C ALA A 261 2.01 -4.59 -5.99
N SER A 262 1.85 -4.23 -4.72
CA SER A 262 2.13 -5.14 -3.60
C SER A 262 1.39 -6.46 -3.78
N GLY A 263 2.04 -7.58 -3.45
CA GLY A 263 1.57 -8.93 -3.75
C GLY A 263 2.13 -9.49 -5.05
N SER A 264 2.75 -8.67 -5.90
CA SER A 264 3.46 -9.17 -7.09
C SER A 264 4.66 -10.02 -6.66
N THR A 265 4.92 -11.11 -7.38
CA THR A 265 6.00 -12.04 -7.04
C THR A 265 7.06 -12.11 -8.12
N PHE A 266 8.32 -12.32 -7.72
CA PHE A 266 9.49 -12.30 -8.61
C PHE A 266 10.45 -13.45 -8.25
N SER A 267 11.36 -13.79 -9.17
CA SER A 267 12.39 -14.83 -8.94
C SER A 267 13.58 -14.34 -8.12
N GLU A 268 13.77 -13.02 -8.00
CA GLU A 268 14.71 -12.38 -7.09
C GLU A 268 14.24 -10.97 -6.73
N THR A 269 14.86 -10.38 -5.71
CA THR A 269 14.62 -8.99 -5.31
C THR A 269 15.18 -8.01 -6.34
N PHE A 270 14.56 -6.84 -6.47
CA PHE A 270 15.09 -5.71 -7.23
C PHE A 270 15.19 -4.46 -6.35
N THR A 271 15.96 -3.49 -6.82
CA THR A 271 16.11 -2.16 -6.26
C THR A 271 15.06 -1.24 -6.87
N GLY A 272 14.37 -0.46 -6.04
CA GLY A 272 13.48 0.61 -6.51
C GLY A 272 14.03 1.99 -6.20
N HIS A 273 13.28 3.01 -6.57
CA HIS A 273 13.67 4.41 -6.37
C HIS A 273 12.49 5.30 -5.96
N ILE A 274 12.77 6.56 -5.67
CA ILE A 274 11.76 7.61 -5.54
C ILE A 274 11.72 8.36 -6.87
N VAL A 275 10.57 8.33 -7.55
CA VAL A 275 10.40 8.93 -8.88
C VAL A 275 9.88 10.34 -8.73
N ASP A 276 10.52 11.29 -9.37
CA ASP A 276 9.96 12.63 -9.53
C ASP A 276 8.94 12.64 -10.68
N VAL A 277 7.67 12.82 -10.33
CA VAL A 277 6.54 12.81 -11.25
C VAL A 277 5.99 14.22 -11.48
N ARG A 278 6.82 15.26 -11.29
CA ARG A 278 6.37 16.65 -11.42
C ARG A 278 5.83 16.94 -12.84
N PRO A 279 4.78 17.78 -12.95
CA PRO A 279 4.42 18.39 -14.22
C PRO A 279 5.62 19.10 -14.87
N LEU A 280 5.59 19.24 -16.20
CA LEU A 280 6.62 20.04 -16.88
C LEU A 280 6.61 21.47 -16.32
N ASP A 281 7.79 22.05 -16.11
CA ASP A 281 8.00 23.41 -15.58
C ASP A 281 7.38 23.66 -14.18
N PHE A 282 7.19 22.62 -13.38
CA PHE A 282 6.67 22.74 -12.01
C PHE A 282 7.75 23.22 -11.02
N PRO A 283 7.42 24.11 -10.05
CA PRO A 283 8.41 24.85 -9.25
C PRO A 283 9.26 23.98 -8.31
N HIS A 284 8.79 22.78 -7.97
CA HIS A 284 9.50 21.87 -7.09
C HIS A 284 9.26 20.40 -7.47
N GLU A 285 10.01 19.49 -6.87
CA GLU A 285 9.85 18.04 -7.07
C GLU A 285 8.50 17.53 -6.58
N VAL A 286 7.95 16.52 -7.28
CA VAL A 286 6.75 15.80 -6.85
C VAL A 286 7.13 14.33 -6.70
N LEU A 287 7.49 13.94 -5.48
CA LEU A 287 8.11 12.65 -5.21
C LEU A 287 7.06 11.52 -5.09
N ASN A 288 7.28 10.44 -5.83
CA ASN A 288 6.51 9.20 -5.79
C ASN A 288 7.38 8.06 -5.28
N TYR A 289 7.10 7.58 -4.07
CA TYR A 289 7.85 6.48 -3.48
C TYR A 289 7.54 5.15 -4.18
N ALA A 290 8.60 4.45 -4.62
CA ALA A 290 8.49 3.20 -5.34
C ALA A 290 9.60 2.19 -4.97
N LYS A 291 10.17 2.29 -3.76
CA LYS A 291 11.18 1.35 -3.25
C LYS A 291 10.52 0.12 -2.63
N PRO A 292 10.96 -1.12 -2.95
CA PRO A 292 10.36 -2.33 -2.44
C PRO A 292 10.88 -2.71 -1.05
N LEU A 293 10.06 -3.47 -0.32
CA LEU A 293 10.47 -4.43 0.70
C LEU A 293 9.88 -5.76 0.28
N PHE A 294 10.63 -6.84 0.39
CA PHE A 294 10.16 -8.16 -0.03
C PHE A 294 9.88 -9.06 1.16
N PHE A 295 8.97 -10.00 0.92
CA PHE A 295 8.69 -11.14 1.75
C PHE A 295 9.24 -12.39 1.04
N ASN A 296 10.17 -13.09 1.67
CA ASN A 296 10.70 -14.36 1.16
C ASN A 296 9.59 -15.41 1.18
N MET A 297 9.28 -16.00 0.02
CA MET A 297 8.20 -16.99 -0.13
C MET A 297 8.63 -18.40 0.29
N GLU A 298 9.92 -18.66 0.45
CA GLU A 298 10.43 -19.92 0.95
C GLU A 298 10.33 -19.97 2.49
N VAL A 299 9.96 -21.14 3.03
CA VAL A 299 10.01 -21.41 4.46
C VAL A 299 11.40 -21.92 4.78
N GLU A 300 12.13 -21.28 5.71
CA GLU A 300 13.38 -21.83 6.24
C GLU A 300 13.08 -23.23 6.81
N ARG A 301 13.78 -24.24 6.27
CA ARG A 301 13.67 -25.64 6.71
C ARG A 301 14.37 -25.87 8.04
#